data_AF-A0A8J7PA29-F1
#
_entry.id   AF-A0A8J7PA29-F1
#
_cell.length_a   1.000
_cell.length_b   1.000
_cell.length_c   1.000
_cell.angle_alpha   90.00
_cell.angle_beta   90.00
_cell.angle_gamma   90.00
#
_symmetry.space_group_name_H-M   'P 1'
#
loop_
_entity.id
_entity.type
_entity.pdbx_description
1 polymer ?
#
loop_
_entity_poly.entity_id
_entity_poly.type
_entity_poly.pdbx_seq_one_letter_code
_entity_poly.pdbx_strand_id
1 'polypeptide(L)'
;MAGVGAGQSLDVEDGPYYLEKVSIPEDSEDDYQYEEVAADDEWSLTEGEEDLEAAVKALREQTEGTQTVPKTPSALQSLSRKPEVVDDFLRNFLIKMGMRKTLDCFQTEWYEMEQRGLQQVGFVPDAYTHNQLLGNRIKSLEKERESYRQAAFKAGEALVKLQKERDFHRMQHKRVVQEKNRLTEDLRRLKKHYASYEPALRQLKDKYQAALKQKMLIGLERDRAVGQIAGLEATLRNVQSERDVLPRRVTMTQKSSKDTSVLRGQSKRSPDREPRQPVDGVAPYDSAKDPTKHPKVSKHPKDSEFPVDSRVNPYLSQVKGQAAQAAKASGFRLTSSLKAHELPVSCLALHPRKQILVTASDDRLWKMWGIPNREIIMTGEGHADWLSGCCFHPDGGKLATTSGDTAVKVWDFSRGECVLTLEGHARAAWGCSFHTCGDFVASCSLDNTSKVWDLHSERCRCTLRGHVDSVNSVVFLPFSNTLLTSSADKTLSLWDARTGLCAQTFYGHLHSCNHATFNLMGDTVVSCDSYGVVKLWDVRKVAAMLSIDTGPHPGNQTAFSPSGRTVAVASNDGSVKLLDLASSQVTSLVGHEDAVQSVVFSHRGEYLFSGGSDGTVHFWS
;
A
#
# COMPACT_ATOMS: atom_id res chain seq x y z
N MET A 1 -7.90 77.60 -32.70
CA MET A 1 -6.95 78.30 -33.60
C MET A 1 -6.08 77.24 -34.25
N ALA A 2 -5.81 77.31 -35.57
CA ALA A 2 -4.87 76.50 -36.40
C ALA A 2 -4.84 74.97 -36.15
N GLY A 3 -5.13 74.07 -37.11
CA GLY A 3 -4.63 74.00 -38.50
C GLY A 3 -3.25 73.30 -38.52
N VAL A 4 -2.89 72.33 -39.37
CA VAL A 4 -3.46 71.66 -40.58
C VAL A 4 -2.79 70.25 -40.66
N GLY A 5 -3.32 69.16 -41.25
CA GLY A 5 -4.60 68.88 -41.92
C GLY A 5 -4.44 67.91 -43.12
N ALA A 6 -5.43 67.04 -43.38
CA ALA A 6 -5.47 65.94 -44.39
C ALA A 6 -4.52 64.73 -44.14
N GLY A 7 -4.85 63.50 -44.54
CA GLY A 7 -6.13 63.00 -45.09
C GLY A 7 -6.07 61.52 -45.52
N GLN A 8 -7.20 60.83 -45.34
CA GLN A 8 -7.69 59.62 -46.05
C GLN A 8 -6.74 58.42 -46.28
N SER A 9 -6.91 57.41 -45.42
CA SER A 9 -7.18 56.00 -45.75
C SER A 9 -7.09 55.54 -47.22
N LEU A 10 -6.35 54.44 -47.44
CA LEU A 10 -6.78 53.28 -48.22
C LEU A 10 -5.98 52.04 -47.77
N ASP A 11 -6.58 50.86 -47.90
CA ASP A 11 -6.26 49.64 -47.15
C ASP A 11 -5.00 48.88 -47.64
N VAL A 12 -4.29 48.22 -46.71
CA VAL A 12 -3.62 46.93 -46.95
C VAL A 12 -3.72 46.04 -45.70
N GLU A 13 -4.05 44.78 -45.98
CA GLU A 13 -4.48 43.67 -45.14
C GLU A 13 -3.55 43.22 -43.97
N ASP A 14 -4.19 42.46 -43.07
CA ASP A 14 -3.73 41.79 -41.85
C ASP A 14 -2.27 41.27 -41.74
N GLY A 15 -1.69 41.50 -40.56
CA GLY A 15 -0.50 40.80 -40.03
C GLY A 15 -0.62 40.57 -38.51
N PRO A 16 -0.84 39.33 -38.03
CA PRO A 16 -1.49 39.12 -36.72
C PRO A 16 -0.51 38.83 -35.56
N TYR A 17 0.33 39.79 -35.17
CA TYR A 17 1.23 39.62 -34.00
C TYR A 17 1.39 40.90 -33.18
N TYR A 18 0.69 40.98 -32.04
CA TYR A 18 1.04 41.88 -30.94
C TYR A 18 1.87 41.15 -29.89
N LEU A 19 2.89 41.83 -29.36
CA LEU A 19 3.72 41.34 -28.25
C LEU A 19 3.04 41.73 -26.94
N GLU A 20 2.33 40.79 -26.33
CA GLU A 20 1.69 41.01 -25.03
C GLU A 20 2.77 41.14 -23.94
N LYS A 21 2.97 42.37 -23.45
CA LYS A 21 3.84 42.63 -22.29
C LYS A 21 3.16 42.10 -21.03
N VAL A 22 3.47 40.86 -20.65
CA VAL A 22 3.16 40.34 -19.32
C VAL A 22 3.99 41.12 -18.29
N SER A 23 3.35 42.05 -17.59
CA SER A 23 3.92 42.71 -16.42
C SER A 23 3.94 41.73 -15.25
N ILE A 24 5.12 41.25 -14.88
CA ILE A 24 5.33 40.56 -13.60
C ILE A 24 5.06 41.59 -12.49
N PRO A 25 4.12 41.35 -11.56
CA PRO A 25 3.96 42.22 -10.40
C PRO A 25 5.25 42.17 -9.57
N GLU A 26 5.80 43.35 -9.24
CA GLU A 26 6.96 43.43 -8.33
C GLU A 26 6.60 42.82 -6.96
N ASP A 27 7.61 42.28 -6.28
CA ASP A 27 7.44 41.53 -5.03
C ASP A 27 6.65 42.34 -3.98
N SER A 28 5.44 41.86 -3.67
CA SER A 28 4.64 42.41 -2.58
C SER A 28 5.27 41.99 -1.25
N GLU A 29 5.98 42.91 -0.60
CA GLU A 29 6.38 42.83 0.80
C GLU A 29 5.14 42.93 1.71
N ASP A 30 4.23 41.95 1.63
CA ASP A 30 3.03 41.89 2.46
C ASP A 30 3.39 41.48 3.90
N ASP A 31 3.53 42.51 4.73
CA ASP A 31 3.62 42.43 6.19
C ASP A 31 2.60 41.44 6.79
N TYR A 32 3.05 40.67 7.78
CA TYR A 32 2.31 39.55 8.36
C TYR A 32 1.09 39.98 9.22
N GLN A 33 0.03 40.49 8.59
CA GLN A 33 -1.27 40.63 9.24
C GLN A 33 -2.09 39.35 9.06
N TYR A 34 -2.40 38.71 10.19
CA TYR A 34 -3.13 37.45 10.25
C TYR A 34 -4.63 37.72 10.38
N GLU A 35 -5.41 37.43 9.33
CA GLU A 35 -6.85 37.27 9.46
C GLU A 35 -7.21 35.84 9.90
N GLU A 36 -8.14 35.73 10.85
CA GLU A 36 -8.70 34.45 11.30
C GLU A 36 -9.77 33.97 10.31
N VAL A 37 -9.60 32.76 9.77
CA VAL A 37 -10.62 32.08 8.97
C VAL A 37 -11.44 31.17 9.89
N ALA A 38 -12.76 31.20 9.76
CA ALA A 38 -13.69 30.43 10.58
C ALA A 38 -13.55 28.91 10.36
N ALA A 39 -13.77 28.13 11.41
CA ALA A 39 -13.34 26.72 11.50
C ALA A 39 -14.38 25.67 11.08
N ASP A 40 -15.22 25.98 10.08
CA ASP A 40 -16.32 25.10 9.63
C ASP A 40 -16.13 24.49 8.22
N ASP A 41 -15.09 24.87 7.46
CA ASP A 41 -14.79 24.27 6.15
C ASP A 41 -13.84 23.06 6.26
N GLU A 42 -14.42 21.87 6.15
CA GLU A 42 -13.73 20.57 6.19
C GLU A 42 -12.96 20.29 4.88
N TRP A 43 -11.81 20.94 4.68
CA TRP A 43 -10.89 20.63 3.59
C TRP A 43 -9.84 19.59 3.99
N SER A 44 -9.96 18.41 3.38
CA SER A 44 -8.97 17.34 3.38
C SER A 44 -7.71 17.77 2.64
N LEU A 45 -6.58 17.84 3.35
CA LEU A 45 -5.26 18.05 2.75
C LEU A 45 -4.63 16.70 2.44
N THR A 46 -4.24 16.49 1.18
CA THR A 46 -3.38 15.41 0.74
C THR A 46 -1.93 15.70 1.14
N GLU A 47 -1.34 14.88 2.01
CA GLU A 47 0.06 15.01 2.42
C GLU A 47 1.00 14.46 1.33
N GLY A 48 1.32 15.32 0.36
CA GLY A 48 2.45 15.14 -0.56
C GLY A 48 3.69 15.87 -0.05
N GLU A 49 4.31 15.38 1.03
CA GLU A 49 5.59 15.92 1.53
C GLU A 49 6.78 15.44 0.68
N GLU A 50 6.89 15.87 -0.59
CA GLU A 50 8.13 15.63 -1.37
C GLU A 50 8.44 16.67 -2.46
N ASP A 51 7.52 17.58 -2.81
CA ASP A 51 7.61 18.24 -4.12
C ASP A 51 8.45 19.53 -4.23
N LEU A 52 8.71 20.33 -3.17
CA LEU A 52 9.46 21.58 -3.38
C LEU A 52 10.95 21.35 -3.69
N GLU A 53 11.67 20.52 -2.92
CA GLU A 53 13.07 20.18 -3.25
C GLU A 53 13.16 19.33 -4.53
N ALA A 54 12.20 18.42 -4.76
CA ALA A 54 12.16 17.62 -5.98
C ALA A 54 11.88 18.48 -7.23
N ALA A 55 10.93 19.43 -7.19
CA ALA A 55 10.65 20.34 -8.28
C ALA A 55 11.79 21.34 -8.52
N VAL A 56 12.40 21.88 -7.47
CA VAL A 56 13.60 22.75 -7.60
C VAL A 56 14.79 21.97 -8.17
N LYS A 57 14.97 20.70 -7.80
CA LYS A 57 16.00 19.82 -8.36
C LYS A 57 15.72 19.47 -9.81
N ALA A 58 14.49 19.08 -10.15
CA ALA A 58 14.06 18.81 -11.52
C ALA A 58 14.18 20.06 -12.42
N LEU A 59 13.92 21.26 -11.88
CA LEU A 59 14.15 22.53 -12.58
C LEU A 59 15.64 22.79 -12.80
N ARG A 60 16.51 22.53 -11.81
CA ARG A 60 17.97 22.63 -11.99
C ARG A 60 18.45 21.67 -13.07
N GLU A 61 18.06 20.40 -13.00
CA GLU A 61 18.38 19.36 -13.99
C GLU A 61 17.86 19.72 -15.39
N GLN A 62 16.65 20.31 -15.51
CA GLN A 62 16.15 20.82 -16.79
C GLN A 62 16.93 22.05 -17.29
N THR A 63 17.32 22.99 -16.43
CA THR A 63 18.16 24.13 -16.84
C THR A 63 19.56 23.71 -17.24
N GLU A 64 20.16 22.71 -16.59
CA GLU A 64 21.45 22.12 -16.96
C GLU A 64 21.34 21.37 -18.30
N GLY A 65 20.27 20.59 -18.51
CA GLY A 65 19.97 19.99 -19.82
C GLY A 65 19.79 21.04 -20.94
N THR A 66 19.19 22.18 -20.64
CA THR A 66 18.96 23.27 -21.60
C THR A 66 20.25 24.05 -21.95
N GLN A 67 21.31 23.97 -21.13
CA GLN A 67 22.62 24.55 -21.48
C GLN A 67 23.37 23.77 -22.59
N THR A 68 22.85 22.62 -23.03
CA THR A 68 23.42 21.85 -24.16
C THR A 68 22.97 22.31 -25.55
N VAL A 69 22.16 23.37 -25.65
CA VAL A 69 22.07 24.15 -26.89
C VAL A 69 23.24 25.14 -26.89
N PRO A 70 24.24 25.02 -27.78
CA PRO A 70 25.30 25.99 -27.85
C PRO A 70 24.69 27.33 -28.25
N LYS A 71 24.67 28.28 -27.31
CA LYS A 71 24.60 29.71 -27.62
C LYS A 71 25.90 30.10 -28.30
N THR A 72 26.09 29.69 -29.55
CA THR A 72 26.87 30.49 -30.48
C THR A 72 26.21 31.86 -30.48
N PRO A 73 26.90 32.94 -30.04
CA PRO A 73 26.38 34.26 -30.27
C PRO A 73 26.19 34.37 -31.78
N SER A 74 25.02 34.82 -32.22
CA SER A 74 24.81 35.24 -33.59
C SER A 74 25.60 36.54 -33.80
N ALA A 75 26.93 36.40 -33.84
CA ALA A 75 27.81 37.38 -34.44
C ALA A 75 27.19 37.67 -35.80
N LEU A 76 26.83 38.94 -36.00
CA LEU A 76 26.28 39.47 -37.25
C LEU A 76 27.02 38.80 -38.40
N GLN A 77 26.35 37.89 -39.11
CA GLN A 77 26.97 37.23 -40.26
C GLN A 77 27.38 38.36 -41.19
N SER A 78 28.70 38.54 -41.33
CA SER A 78 29.23 39.57 -42.21
C SER A 78 28.62 39.30 -43.57
N LEU A 79 27.86 40.27 -44.07
CA LEU A 79 27.22 40.18 -45.38
C LEU A 79 28.36 39.93 -46.38
N SER A 80 28.52 38.67 -46.80
CA SER A 80 29.57 38.29 -47.72
C SER A 80 29.25 39.04 -49.00
N ARG A 81 30.04 40.07 -49.30
CA ARG A 81 29.83 40.94 -50.45
C ARG A 81 29.92 40.06 -51.68
N LYS A 82 28.76 39.72 -52.24
CA LYS A 82 28.62 38.84 -53.40
C LYS A 82 29.52 39.42 -54.48
N PRO A 83 30.55 38.69 -54.97
CA PRO A 83 31.30 39.17 -56.12
C PRO A 83 30.32 39.22 -57.29
N GLU A 84 30.21 40.36 -57.95
CA GLU A 84 29.41 40.47 -59.16
C GLU A 84 30.05 39.60 -60.24
N VAL A 85 29.25 38.76 -60.89
CA VAL A 85 29.74 37.80 -61.89
C VAL A 85 30.00 38.55 -63.19
N VAL A 86 31.15 39.24 -63.25
CA VAL A 86 31.63 39.98 -64.42
C VAL A 86 31.65 39.08 -65.66
N ASP A 87 31.92 37.78 -65.49
CA ASP A 87 31.99 36.78 -66.56
C ASP A 87 30.65 36.57 -67.28
N ASP A 88 29.53 36.51 -66.55
CA ASP A 88 28.20 36.35 -67.15
C ASP A 88 27.70 37.64 -67.77
N PHE A 89 28.09 38.79 -67.21
CA PHE A 89 27.88 40.08 -67.86
C PHE A 89 28.66 40.17 -69.17
N LEU A 90 29.94 39.77 -69.17
CA LEU A 90 30.81 39.74 -70.35
C LEU A 90 30.28 38.80 -71.43
N ARG A 91 29.88 37.56 -71.10
CA ARG A 91 29.28 36.61 -72.06
C ARG A 91 28.03 37.21 -72.70
N ASN A 92 27.08 37.70 -71.90
CA ASN A 92 25.85 38.30 -72.40
C ASN A 92 26.12 39.57 -73.24
N PHE A 93 27.10 40.39 -72.85
CA PHE A 93 27.52 41.57 -73.60
C PHE A 93 28.15 41.22 -74.96
N LEU A 94 29.10 40.27 -74.99
CA LEU A 94 29.78 39.80 -76.20
C LEU A 94 28.80 39.16 -77.19
N ILE A 95 27.84 38.36 -76.69
CA ILE A 95 26.75 37.79 -77.48
C ILE A 95 25.87 38.91 -78.07
N LYS A 96 25.43 39.88 -77.24
CA LYS A 96 24.56 40.99 -77.66
C LYS A 96 25.23 41.92 -78.68
N MET A 97 26.55 42.07 -78.63
CA MET A 97 27.36 42.83 -79.60
C MET A 97 27.82 41.99 -80.81
N GLY A 98 27.44 40.70 -80.89
CA GLY A 98 27.74 39.83 -82.02
C GLY A 98 29.21 39.40 -82.17
N MET A 99 30.05 39.63 -81.15
CA MET A 99 31.51 39.40 -81.19
C MET A 99 31.89 37.94 -80.93
N ARG A 100 31.36 37.04 -81.78
CA ARG A 100 31.44 35.57 -81.59
C ARG A 100 32.86 35.02 -81.45
N LYS A 101 33.83 35.48 -82.27
CA LYS A 101 35.22 35.00 -82.16
C LYS A 101 35.88 35.36 -80.83
N THR A 102 35.56 36.53 -80.28
CA THR A 102 36.09 36.99 -79.00
C THR A 102 35.43 36.25 -77.83
N LEU A 103 34.15 35.89 -77.98
CA LEU A 103 33.43 35.00 -77.06
C LEU A 103 34.05 33.61 -77.03
N ASP A 104 34.33 33.02 -78.20
CA ASP A 104 34.95 31.68 -78.30
C ASP A 104 36.32 31.65 -77.61
N CYS A 105 37.20 32.64 -77.90
CA CYS A 105 38.49 32.78 -77.20
C CYS A 105 38.32 32.95 -75.69
N PHE A 106 37.43 33.85 -75.24
CA PHE A 106 37.15 34.07 -73.82
C PHE A 106 36.67 32.80 -73.14
N GLN A 107 35.79 32.00 -73.77
CA GLN A 107 35.34 30.73 -73.23
C GLN A 107 36.46 29.69 -73.18
N THR A 108 37.30 29.56 -74.21
CA THR A 108 38.43 28.62 -74.16
C THR A 108 39.45 28.99 -73.09
N GLU A 109 39.81 30.27 -72.93
CA GLU A 109 40.71 30.72 -71.87
C GLU A 109 40.09 30.54 -70.47
N TRP A 110 38.78 30.79 -70.34
CA TRP A 110 38.05 30.59 -69.09
C TRP A 110 38.01 29.11 -68.66
N TYR A 111 37.75 28.18 -69.59
CA TYR A 111 37.80 26.74 -69.30
C TYR A 111 39.23 26.22 -69.04
N GLU A 112 40.27 26.78 -69.67
CA GLU A 112 41.66 26.48 -69.30
C GLU A 112 42.00 26.96 -67.88
N MET A 113 41.47 28.12 -67.46
CA MET A 113 41.68 28.67 -66.12
C MET A 113 40.92 27.87 -65.04
N GLU A 114 39.73 27.38 -65.36
CA GLU A 114 38.96 26.44 -64.52
C GLU A 114 39.72 25.12 -64.34
N GLN A 115 40.25 24.53 -65.42
CA GLN A 115 41.07 23.31 -65.35
C GLN A 115 42.40 23.48 -64.60
N ARG A 116 42.98 24.70 -64.58
CA ARG A 116 44.17 25.02 -63.78
C ARG A 116 43.87 25.27 -62.29
N GLY A 117 42.59 25.23 -61.88
CA GLY A 117 42.19 25.30 -60.47
C GLY A 117 42.36 26.68 -59.82
N LEU A 118 42.53 27.75 -60.61
CA LEU A 118 42.78 29.11 -60.11
C LEU A 118 41.52 29.89 -59.72
N GLN A 119 40.33 29.34 -60.00
CA GLN A 119 39.05 29.85 -59.51
C GLN A 119 38.25 28.71 -58.85
N GLN A 120 38.02 28.82 -57.54
CA GLN A 120 36.90 28.11 -56.92
C GLN A 120 35.60 28.79 -57.35
N VAL A 121 34.95 28.24 -58.38
CA VAL A 121 33.58 28.61 -58.73
C VAL A 121 32.66 28.09 -57.61
N GLY A 122 32.49 28.90 -56.57
CA GLY A 122 31.55 28.62 -55.49
C GLY A 122 30.14 28.47 -56.07
N PHE A 123 29.43 27.41 -55.67
CA PHE A 123 28.09 27.07 -56.13
C PHE A 123 27.19 28.31 -56.16
N VAL A 124 26.87 28.79 -57.38
CA VAL A 124 26.01 29.96 -57.59
C VAL A 124 24.56 29.49 -57.53
N PRO A 125 23.77 29.89 -56.52
CA PRO A 125 22.41 29.38 -56.41
C PRO A 125 21.51 30.09 -57.43
N ASP A 126 21.03 29.36 -58.43
CA ASP A 126 19.93 29.77 -59.31
C ASP A 126 18.72 30.24 -58.47
N ALA A 127 17.88 31.13 -59.03
CA ALA A 127 16.73 31.69 -58.34
C ALA A 127 15.81 30.62 -57.67
N TYR A 128 15.65 29.46 -58.33
CA TYR A 128 14.93 28.31 -57.76
C TYR A 128 15.61 27.70 -56.54
N THR A 129 16.93 27.50 -56.58
CA THR A 129 17.70 26.96 -55.45
C THR A 129 17.79 27.96 -54.30
N HIS A 130 17.84 29.27 -54.58
CA HIS A 130 17.76 30.31 -53.57
C HIS A 130 16.40 30.33 -52.86
N ASN A 131 15.30 30.25 -53.62
CA ASN A 131 13.95 30.12 -53.05
C ASN A 131 13.79 28.83 -52.23
N GLN A 132 14.39 27.72 -52.66
CA GLN A 132 14.41 26.46 -51.91
C GLN A 132 15.19 26.59 -50.58
N LEU A 133 16.36 27.26 -50.60
CA LEU A 133 17.14 27.54 -49.39
C LEU A 133 16.40 28.47 -48.43
N LEU A 134 15.74 29.52 -48.92
CA LEU A 134 14.89 30.41 -48.13
C LEU A 134 13.70 29.64 -47.52
N GLY A 135 13.01 28.82 -48.32
CA GLY A 135 11.91 27.98 -47.83
C GLY A 135 12.35 26.98 -46.76
N ASN A 136 13.54 26.38 -46.90
CA ASN A 136 14.13 25.53 -45.88
C ASN A 136 14.52 26.32 -44.62
N ARG A 137 15.00 27.57 -44.76
CA ARG A 137 15.34 28.42 -43.62
C ARG A 137 14.09 28.90 -42.87
N ILE A 138 13.01 29.23 -43.58
CA ILE A 138 11.70 29.55 -42.98
C ILE A 138 11.19 28.35 -42.17
N LYS A 139 11.18 27.15 -42.75
CA LYS A 139 10.80 25.91 -42.02
C LYS A 139 11.66 25.63 -40.79
N SER A 140 12.97 25.93 -40.83
CA SER A 140 13.86 25.86 -39.66
C SER A 140 13.42 26.83 -38.58
N LEU A 141 13.17 28.09 -38.95
CA LEU A 141 12.76 29.15 -38.02
C LEU A 141 11.36 28.92 -37.44
N GLU A 142 10.43 28.37 -38.21
CA GLU A 142 9.10 27.93 -37.73
C GLU A 142 9.23 26.82 -36.68
N LYS A 143 10.10 25.83 -36.94
CA LYS A 143 10.37 24.73 -35.99
C LYS A 143 11.08 25.23 -34.72
N GLU A 144 12.03 26.16 -34.85
CA GLU A 144 12.69 26.83 -33.73
C GLU A 144 11.67 27.64 -32.91
N ARG A 145 10.81 28.44 -33.56
CA ARG A 145 9.73 29.20 -32.91
C ARG A 145 8.78 28.30 -32.13
N GLU A 146 8.32 27.21 -32.71
CA GLU A 146 7.38 26.31 -32.03
C GLU A 146 8.05 25.60 -30.83
N SER A 147 9.34 25.27 -30.93
CA SER A 147 10.14 24.78 -29.80
C SER A 147 10.19 25.81 -28.64
N TYR A 148 10.48 27.08 -28.94
CA TYR A 148 10.49 28.13 -27.91
C TYR A 148 9.09 28.39 -27.33
N ARG A 149 8.03 28.33 -28.14
CA ARG A 149 6.63 28.45 -27.69
C ARG A 149 6.26 27.32 -26.73
N GLN A 150 6.65 26.08 -27.02
CA GLN A 150 6.43 24.94 -26.14
C GLN A 150 7.25 25.04 -24.84
N ALA A 151 8.50 25.51 -24.92
CA ALA A 151 9.33 25.75 -23.73
C ALA A 151 8.73 26.84 -22.82
N ALA A 152 8.24 27.94 -23.40
CA ALA A 152 7.57 29.02 -22.66
C ALA A 152 6.27 28.54 -22.00
N PHE A 153 5.46 27.73 -22.69
CA PHE A 153 4.24 27.16 -22.12
C PHE A 153 4.54 26.25 -20.92
N LYS A 154 5.51 25.33 -21.06
CA LYS A 154 5.97 24.44 -19.96
C LYS A 154 6.51 25.23 -18.77
N ALA A 155 7.26 26.31 -19.01
CA ALA A 155 7.73 27.20 -17.95
C ALA A 155 6.58 27.91 -17.21
N GLY A 156 5.54 28.33 -17.94
CA GLY A 156 4.31 28.87 -17.35
C GLY A 156 3.56 27.87 -16.47
N GLU A 157 3.40 26.62 -16.96
CA GLU A 157 2.80 25.54 -16.16
C GLU A 157 3.60 25.22 -14.89
N ALA A 158 4.94 25.20 -14.99
CA ALA A 158 5.81 24.98 -13.83
C ALA A 158 5.69 26.10 -12.78
N LEU A 159 5.60 27.37 -13.22
CA LEU A 159 5.41 28.52 -12.34
C LEU A 159 4.08 28.40 -11.57
N VAL A 160 2.99 28.02 -12.25
CA VAL A 160 1.67 27.81 -11.62
C VAL A 160 1.68 26.65 -10.62
N LYS A 161 2.46 25.58 -10.87
CA LYS A 161 2.65 24.49 -9.90
C LYS A 161 3.38 24.97 -8.64
N LEU A 162 4.53 25.63 -8.80
CA LEU A 162 5.30 26.20 -7.68
C LEU A 162 4.48 27.20 -6.84
N GLN A 163 3.61 28.00 -7.45
CA GLN A 163 2.70 28.88 -6.71
C GLN A 163 1.71 28.10 -5.85
N LYS A 164 1.11 27.02 -6.38
CA LYS A 164 0.21 26.14 -5.62
C LYS A 164 0.92 25.43 -4.47
N GLU A 165 2.14 24.93 -4.70
CA GLU A 165 2.98 24.30 -3.68
C GLU A 165 3.35 25.29 -2.56
N ARG A 166 3.78 26.50 -2.92
CA ARG A 166 4.05 27.60 -1.97
C ARG A 166 2.83 27.88 -1.09
N ASP A 167 1.65 28.01 -1.70
CA ASP A 167 0.42 28.37 -1.01
C ASP A 167 -0.09 27.20 -0.14
N PHE A 168 0.08 25.96 -0.59
CA PHE A 168 -0.13 24.74 0.20
C PHE A 168 0.76 24.72 1.45
N HIS A 169 2.07 24.93 1.31
CA HIS A 169 2.99 24.97 2.46
C HIS A 169 2.66 26.13 3.43
N ARG A 170 2.24 27.30 2.91
CA ARG A 170 1.80 28.44 3.74
C ARG A 170 0.53 28.09 4.55
N MET A 171 -0.42 27.38 3.95
CA MET A 171 -1.64 26.92 4.63
C MET A 171 -1.37 25.80 5.63
N GLN A 172 -0.56 24.81 5.28
CA GLN A 172 -0.18 23.72 6.18
C GLN A 172 0.60 24.24 7.39
N HIS A 173 1.51 25.22 7.21
CA HIS A 173 2.19 25.87 8.33
C HIS A 173 1.21 26.57 9.29
N LYS A 174 0.21 27.31 8.76
CA LYS A 174 -0.85 27.91 9.59
C LYS A 174 -1.62 26.85 10.39
N ARG A 175 -2.02 25.74 9.74
CA ARG A 175 -2.75 24.62 10.38
C ARG A 175 -1.93 23.94 11.48
N VAL A 176 -0.65 23.66 11.24
CA VAL A 176 0.26 23.06 12.22
C VAL A 176 0.45 23.96 13.44
N VAL A 177 0.53 25.28 13.25
CA VAL A 177 0.58 26.25 14.37
C VAL A 177 -0.72 26.25 15.19
N GLN A 178 -1.88 26.15 14.55
CA GLN A 178 -3.18 26.04 15.24
C GLN A 178 -3.29 24.75 16.07
N GLU A 179 -3.01 23.58 15.48
CA GLU A 179 -3.06 22.30 16.20
C GLU A 179 -2.02 22.23 17.32
N LYS A 180 -0.80 22.77 17.13
CA LYS A 180 0.19 22.93 18.21
C LYS A 180 -0.37 23.75 19.37
N ASN A 181 -1.05 24.86 19.10
CA ASN A 181 -1.63 25.71 20.14
C ASN A 181 -2.76 24.97 20.90
N ARG A 182 -3.64 24.28 20.19
CA ARG A 182 -4.70 23.42 20.75
C ARG A 182 -4.13 22.33 21.67
N LEU A 183 -3.16 21.54 21.20
CA LEU A 183 -2.48 20.52 21.99
C LEU A 183 -1.78 21.10 23.22
N THR A 184 -1.23 22.31 23.11
CA THR A 184 -0.61 23.01 24.24
C THR A 184 -1.65 23.39 25.30
N GLU A 185 -2.88 23.74 24.92
CA GLU A 185 -3.98 23.95 25.86
C GLU A 185 -4.48 22.67 26.52
N ASP A 186 -4.66 21.59 25.76
CA ASP A 186 -5.12 20.32 26.32
C ASP A 186 -4.06 19.69 27.24
N LEU A 187 -2.77 19.85 26.95
CA LEU A 187 -1.68 19.52 27.89
C LEU A 187 -1.75 20.36 29.19
N ARG A 188 -2.08 21.66 29.11
CA ARG A 188 -2.30 22.49 30.31
C ARG A 188 -3.52 22.03 31.10
N ARG A 189 -4.62 21.62 30.44
CA ARG A 189 -5.82 21.06 31.08
C ARG A 189 -5.51 19.73 31.77
N LEU A 190 -4.83 18.81 31.09
CA LEU A 190 -4.42 17.53 31.63
C LEU A 190 -3.48 17.67 32.83
N LYS A 191 -2.52 18.62 32.77
CA LYS A 191 -1.62 18.92 33.89
C LYS A 191 -2.37 19.43 35.13
N LYS A 192 -3.39 20.28 34.95
CA LYS A 192 -4.30 20.70 36.04
C LYS A 192 -5.09 19.51 36.60
N HIS A 193 -5.59 18.62 35.74
CA HIS A 193 -6.33 17.43 36.16
C HIS A 193 -5.44 16.47 36.97
N TYR A 194 -4.21 16.22 36.52
CA TYR A 194 -3.24 15.40 37.26
C TYR A 194 -2.90 15.98 38.64
N ALA A 195 -2.67 17.30 38.73
CA ALA A 195 -2.44 17.98 40.00
C ALA A 195 -3.60 17.85 41.00
N SER A 196 -4.84 17.66 40.52
CA SER A 196 -6.01 17.44 41.40
C SER A 196 -6.01 16.08 42.09
N TYR A 197 -5.37 15.06 41.52
CA TYR A 197 -5.27 13.72 42.12
C TYR A 197 -4.09 13.56 43.08
N GLU A 198 -3.08 14.43 42.99
CA GLU A 198 -1.87 14.32 43.80
C GLU A 198 -2.15 14.32 45.32
N PRO A 199 -3.08 15.14 45.88
CA PRO A 199 -3.46 15.06 47.28
C PRO A 199 -4.12 13.72 47.67
N ALA A 200 -4.97 13.17 46.78
CA ALA A 200 -5.66 11.89 47.03
C ALA A 200 -4.67 10.71 47.03
N LEU A 201 -3.68 10.72 46.14
CA LEU A 201 -2.59 9.74 46.12
C LEU A 201 -1.71 9.81 47.37
N ARG A 202 -1.41 11.01 47.87
CA ARG A 202 -0.69 11.20 49.15
C ARG A 202 -1.49 10.63 50.32
N GLN A 203 -2.77 10.99 50.45
CA GLN A 203 -3.66 10.43 51.50
C GLN A 203 -3.78 8.90 51.44
N LEU A 204 -3.82 8.31 50.24
CA LEU A 204 -3.87 6.86 50.07
C LEU A 204 -2.55 6.20 50.53
N LYS A 205 -1.41 6.81 50.21
CA LYS A 205 -0.08 6.37 50.65
C LYS A 205 0.07 6.42 52.18
N ASP A 206 -0.42 7.48 52.82
CA ASP A 206 -0.38 7.64 54.27
C ASP A 206 -1.27 6.60 54.97
N LYS A 207 -2.49 6.37 54.46
CA LYS A 207 -3.38 5.28 54.93
C LYS A 207 -2.74 3.90 54.78
N TYR A 208 -2.06 3.64 53.67
CA TYR A 208 -1.34 2.38 53.44
C TYR A 208 -0.18 2.20 54.44
N GLN A 209 0.59 3.24 54.71
CA GLN A 209 1.65 3.20 55.74
C GLN A 209 1.09 3.01 57.16
N ALA A 210 -0.04 3.64 57.48
CA ALA A 210 -0.71 3.44 58.77
C ALA A 210 -1.21 1.99 58.93
N ALA A 211 -1.82 1.41 57.89
CA ALA A 211 -2.28 0.02 57.89
C ALA A 211 -1.11 -0.97 58.03
N LEU A 212 0.03 -0.72 57.39
CA LEU A 212 1.24 -1.52 57.57
C LEU A 212 1.77 -1.48 59.01
N LYS A 213 1.82 -0.29 59.63
CA LYS A 213 2.23 -0.12 61.03
C LYS A 213 1.27 -0.86 61.99
N GLN A 214 -0.03 -0.74 61.79
CA GLN A 214 -1.04 -1.49 62.55
C GLN A 214 -0.88 -3.01 62.39
N LYS A 215 -0.67 -3.50 61.16
CA LYS A 215 -0.43 -4.93 60.90
C LYS A 215 0.81 -5.45 61.62
N MET A 216 1.91 -4.68 61.66
CA MET A 216 3.10 -5.04 62.44
C MET A 216 2.80 -5.10 63.94
N LEU A 217 2.06 -4.13 64.48
CA LEU A 217 1.75 -4.05 65.91
C LEU A 217 0.87 -5.23 66.36
N ILE A 218 -0.16 -5.58 65.58
CA ILE A 218 -1.00 -6.77 65.80
C ILE A 218 -0.17 -8.06 65.71
N GLY A 219 0.84 -8.12 64.83
CA GLY A 219 1.79 -9.23 64.75
C GLY A 219 2.56 -9.42 66.07
N LEU A 220 3.15 -8.34 66.60
CA LEU A 220 3.88 -8.36 67.86
C LEU A 220 3.01 -8.71 69.08
N GLU A 221 1.76 -8.23 69.12
CA GLU A 221 0.79 -8.59 70.15
C GLU A 221 0.42 -10.08 70.09
N ARG A 222 0.22 -10.60 68.87
CA ARG A 222 -0.01 -12.04 68.65
C ARG A 222 1.17 -12.88 69.11
N ASP A 223 2.40 -12.49 68.77
CA ASP A 223 3.61 -13.22 69.16
C ASP A 223 3.80 -13.20 70.69
N ARG A 224 3.49 -12.06 71.35
CA ARG A 224 3.48 -11.95 72.81
C ARG A 224 2.43 -12.85 73.46
N ALA A 225 1.23 -12.92 72.91
CA ALA A 225 0.16 -13.78 73.40
C ALA A 225 0.52 -15.27 73.23
N VAL A 226 1.11 -15.66 72.09
CA VAL A 226 1.63 -17.02 71.86
C VAL A 226 2.73 -17.37 72.85
N GLY A 227 3.65 -16.44 73.15
CA GLY A 227 4.68 -16.62 74.18
C GLY A 227 4.11 -16.82 75.58
N GLN A 228 3.06 -16.07 75.94
CA GLN A 228 2.35 -16.26 77.22
C GLN A 228 1.62 -17.60 77.31
N ILE A 229 0.96 -18.03 76.24
CA ILE A 229 0.30 -19.34 76.15
C ILE A 229 1.34 -20.46 76.32
N ALA A 230 2.46 -20.40 75.59
CA ALA A 230 3.53 -21.40 75.69
C ALA A 230 4.16 -21.44 77.10
N GLY A 231 4.31 -20.29 77.76
CA GLY A 231 4.77 -20.21 79.15
C GLY A 231 3.78 -20.85 80.13
N LEU A 232 2.48 -20.55 79.99
CA LEU A 232 1.42 -21.16 80.80
C LEU A 232 1.35 -22.68 80.58
N GLU A 233 1.42 -23.16 79.33
CA GLU A 233 1.48 -24.59 79.01
C GLU A 233 2.69 -25.30 79.62
N ALA A 234 3.84 -24.62 79.73
CA ALA A 234 5.02 -25.15 80.40
C ALA A 234 4.80 -25.26 81.92
N THR A 235 4.19 -24.24 82.57
CA THR A 235 3.83 -24.33 83.99
C THR A 235 2.79 -25.41 84.27
N LEU A 236 1.82 -25.59 83.38
CA LEU A 236 0.77 -26.61 83.49
C LEU A 236 1.37 -28.02 83.36
N ARG A 237 2.33 -28.22 82.43
CA ARG A 237 3.12 -29.46 82.34
C ARG A 237 3.94 -29.74 83.59
N ASN A 238 4.55 -28.72 84.22
CA ASN A 238 5.31 -28.89 85.46
C ASN A 238 4.39 -29.32 86.63
N VAL A 239 3.23 -28.67 86.80
CA VAL A 239 2.24 -29.05 87.83
C VAL A 239 1.65 -30.45 87.58
N GLN A 240 1.52 -30.87 86.33
CA GLN A 240 1.17 -32.26 85.99
C GLN A 240 2.28 -33.24 86.37
N SER A 241 3.55 -32.87 86.17
CA SER A 241 4.70 -33.74 86.53
C SER A 241 4.91 -33.93 88.04
N GLU A 242 4.37 -33.05 88.89
CA GLU A 242 4.43 -33.20 90.35
C GLU A 242 3.38 -34.18 90.92
N ARG A 243 2.43 -34.66 90.10
CA ARG A 243 1.32 -35.53 90.58
C ARG A 243 1.52 -37.04 90.39
N ASP A 244 2.49 -37.49 89.59
CA ASP A 244 2.61 -38.91 89.21
C ASP A 244 3.81 -39.62 89.87
N VAL A 245 3.60 -40.13 91.09
CA VAL A 245 4.51 -41.10 91.73
C VAL A 245 4.05 -42.55 91.47
N LEU A 246 4.51 -43.10 90.33
CA LEU A 246 4.82 -44.53 90.08
C LEU A 246 3.64 -45.57 90.07
N PRO A 247 3.81 -46.76 89.42
CA PRO A 247 4.61 -47.04 88.20
C PRO A 247 4.07 -48.12 87.20
N ARG A 248 4.54 -48.03 85.94
CA ARG A 248 4.92 -49.16 85.02
C ARG A 248 3.80 -50.08 84.45
N ARG A 249 3.96 -50.83 83.34
CA ARG A 249 5.01 -51.00 82.28
C ARG A 249 4.31 -51.54 80.99
N VAL A 250 4.64 -51.05 79.77
CA VAL A 250 5.47 -51.72 78.70
C VAL A 250 4.86 -53.04 78.15
N THR A 251 4.69 -53.26 76.83
CA THR A 251 5.70 -53.35 75.74
C THR A 251 5.16 -52.82 74.39
N MET A 252 5.86 -51.92 73.69
CA MET A 252 6.81 -52.13 72.56
C MET A 252 6.23 -52.06 71.13
N THR A 253 6.65 -51.00 70.43
CA THR A 253 7.07 -50.92 69.01
C THR A 253 6.48 -51.88 67.96
N GLN A 254 5.99 -51.31 66.85
CA GLN A 254 6.75 -51.39 65.59
C GLN A 254 6.42 -50.26 64.60
N LYS A 255 7.19 -50.22 63.50
CA LYS A 255 7.27 -49.14 62.51
C LYS A 255 6.23 -49.29 61.38
N SER A 256 6.22 -48.26 60.52
CA SER A 256 5.72 -48.24 59.14
C SER A 256 4.19 -48.17 58.99
N SER A 257 3.63 -47.69 57.89
CA SER A 257 4.06 -46.64 56.94
C SER A 257 2.91 -46.39 55.97
N LYS A 258 2.85 -45.17 55.41
CA LYS A 258 2.31 -44.87 54.08
C LYS A 258 0.78 -44.93 53.84
N ASP A 259 0.38 -43.86 53.13
CA ASP A 259 -0.53 -43.82 51.98
C ASP A 259 -2.06 -43.75 52.15
N THR A 260 -2.61 -42.82 51.35
CA THR A 260 -3.98 -42.75 50.77
C THR A 260 -5.17 -42.66 51.74
N SER A 261 -5.80 -41.49 51.92
CA SER A 261 -6.67 -40.72 50.98
C SER A 261 -8.15 -41.18 50.98
N VAL A 262 -9.03 -40.41 50.32
CA VAL A 262 -10.46 -40.70 50.05
C VAL A 262 -11.50 -40.34 51.16
N LEU A 263 -11.94 -39.07 51.07
CA LEU A 263 -13.33 -38.61 50.89
C LEU A 263 -14.47 -38.84 51.93
N ARG A 264 -15.27 -37.75 52.02
CA ARG A 264 -16.74 -37.65 52.23
C ARG A 264 -17.35 -37.92 53.63
N GLY A 265 -18.14 -36.94 54.05
CA GLY A 265 -19.18 -37.07 55.08
C GLY A 265 -19.93 -35.75 55.28
N GLN A 266 -21.15 -35.62 54.73
CA GLN A 266 -21.97 -34.40 54.82
C GLN A 266 -22.93 -34.42 56.04
N SER A 267 -23.40 -33.22 56.39
CA SER A 267 -24.79 -32.93 56.85
C SER A 267 -25.15 -33.12 58.33
N LYS A 268 -25.52 -32.01 58.98
CA LYS A 268 -26.92 -31.65 59.35
C LYS A 268 -26.95 -30.23 59.96
N ARG A 269 -27.66 -29.29 59.31
CA ARG A 269 -29.02 -28.77 59.63
C ARG A 269 -29.12 -27.92 60.91
N SER A 270 -29.41 -26.64 60.71
CA SER A 270 -29.90 -25.65 61.68
C SER A 270 -31.44 -25.52 61.64
N PRO A 271 -32.06 -24.88 62.65
CA PRO A 271 -33.42 -24.35 62.55
C PRO A 271 -33.50 -22.80 62.61
N ASP A 272 -34.45 -22.31 61.80
CA ASP A 272 -35.38 -21.19 61.98
C ASP A 272 -35.00 -19.69 62.05
N ARG A 273 -35.88 -18.92 61.39
CA ARG A 273 -36.01 -17.45 61.29
C ARG A 273 -36.76 -16.91 62.54
N GLU A 274 -36.90 -15.61 62.84
CA GLU A 274 -37.57 -14.56 62.04
C GLU A 274 -37.32 -13.11 62.62
N PRO A 275 -37.97 -11.99 62.20
CA PRO A 275 -37.27 -10.95 61.42
C PRO A 275 -37.27 -9.53 62.04
N ARG A 276 -36.43 -8.61 61.51
CA ARG A 276 -36.63 -7.14 61.60
C ARG A 276 -36.17 -6.41 60.32
N GLN A 277 -36.79 -5.24 60.08
CA GLN A 277 -36.70 -4.44 58.85
C GLN A 277 -35.61 -3.32 58.93
N PRO A 278 -35.61 -2.24 58.11
CA PRO A 278 -34.46 -1.91 57.26
C PRO A 278 -33.66 -0.70 57.75
N VAL A 279 -32.51 -0.44 57.11
CA VAL A 279 -31.80 0.84 57.23
C VAL A 279 -31.44 1.32 55.82
N ASP A 280 -31.87 2.53 55.50
CA ASP A 280 -31.64 3.19 54.21
C ASP A 280 -30.16 3.52 53.96
N GLY A 281 -29.77 3.64 52.68
CA GLY A 281 -28.50 4.28 52.33
C GLY A 281 -27.70 3.73 51.14
N VAL A 282 -28.22 2.78 50.36
CA VAL A 282 -27.54 2.28 49.15
C VAL A 282 -28.36 2.59 47.91
N ALA A 283 -27.80 3.43 47.03
CA ALA A 283 -28.42 3.78 45.75
C ALA A 283 -28.57 2.54 44.85
N PRO A 284 -29.62 2.46 44.00
CA PRO A 284 -29.82 1.30 43.13
C PRO A 284 -28.63 1.08 42.20
N TYR A 285 -28.19 -0.18 42.07
CA TYR A 285 -27.19 -0.57 41.08
C TYR A 285 -27.76 -0.37 39.66
N ASP A 286 -27.24 0.64 38.97
CA ASP A 286 -27.65 0.98 37.61
C ASP A 286 -27.00 0.04 36.59
N SER A 287 -27.77 -0.94 36.12
CA SER A 287 -27.39 -1.92 35.07
C SER A 287 -27.00 -1.31 33.70
N ALA A 288 -27.11 0.01 33.54
CA ALA A 288 -26.55 0.75 32.41
C ALA A 288 -25.02 0.95 32.51
N LYS A 289 -24.40 0.82 33.70
CA LYS A 289 -22.96 1.12 33.94
C LYS A 289 -22.09 -0.13 34.11
N ASP A 290 -22.45 -1.21 33.42
CA ASP A 290 -21.69 -2.45 33.41
C ASP A 290 -20.46 -2.32 32.47
N PRO A 291 -19.21 -2.46 32.94
CA PRO A 291 -18.00 -2.26 32.13
C PRO A 291 -17.77 -3.38 31.09
N THR A 292 -18.68 -4.34 30.99
CA THR A 292 -18.66 -5.46 30.03
C THR A 292 -19.42 -5.18 28.73
N LYS A 293 -20.13 -4.04 28.63
CA LYS A 293 -20.76 -3.61 27.37
C LYS A 293 -19.73 -2.89 26.50
N HIS A 294 -19.30 -3.55 25.42
CA HIS A 294 -18.50 -2.94 24.35
C HIS A 294 -19.10 -1.61 23.89
N PRO A 295 -18.27 -0.61 23.51
CA PRO A 295 -18.78 0.64 22.97
C PRO A 295 -19.60 0.34 21.72
N LYS A 296 -20.87 0.76 21.71
CA LYS A 296 -21.69 0.70 20.51
C LYS A 296 -21.12 1.68 19.50
N VAL A 297 -20.34 1.16 18.55
CA VAL A 297 -20.10 1.86 17.27
C VAL A 297 -21.47 2.26 16.72
N SER A 298 -21.57 3.51 16.26
CA SER A 298 -22.79 4.05 15.66
C SER A 298 -23.15 3.23 14.42
N LYS A 299 -24.02 2.24 14.56
CA LYS A 299 -24.51 1.43 13.42
C LYS A 299 -25.25 2.34 12.46
N HIS A 300 -24.79 2.44 11.22
CA HIS A 300 -25.60 3.03 10.17
C HIS A 300 -26.73 2.08 9.77
N PRO A 301 -27.89 2.59 9.31
CA PRO A 301 -29.07 1.76 9.06
C PRO A 301 -28.92 0.70 7.94
N LYS A 302 -27.84 0.79 7.14
CA LYS A 302 -27.51 -0.11 6.03
C LYS A 302 -26.30 -1.00 6.30
N ASP A 303 -25.72 -0.96 7.50
CA ASP A 303 -24.54 -1.77 7.81
C ASP A 303 -24.88 -3.25 7.89
N SER A 304 -24.20 -4.07 7.11
CA SER A 304 -24.30 -5.53 7.13
C SER A 304 -23.82 -6.06 8.49
N GLU A 305 -24.33 -7.20 8.95
CA GLU A 305 -23.82 -7.84 10.18
C GLU A 305 -22.89 -9.00 9.84
N PHE A 306 -21.69 -9.02 10.44
CA PHE A 306 -20.81 -10.18 10.36
C PHE A 306 -21.50 -11.43 10.93
N PRO A 307 -21.35 -12.61 10.30
CA PRO A 307 -21.82 -13.87 10.87
C PRO A 307 -21.32 -14.06 12.31
N VAL A 308 -22.24 -14.44 13.21
CA VAL A 308 -21.95 -14.53 14.66
C VAL A 308 -20.93 -15.62 14.98
N ASP A 309 -20.99 -16.75 14.27
CA ASP A 309 -20.09 -17.89 14.44
C ASP A 309 -19.14 -18.05 13.25
N SER A 310 -17.85 -18.28 13.51
CA SER A 310 -16.91 -18.83 12.54
C SER A 310 -17.34 -20.25 12.19
N ARG A 311 -17.85 -20.46 10.97
CA ARG A 311 -18.34 -21.77 10.53
C ARG A 311 -17.17 -22.64 10.11
N VAL A 312 -17.16 -23.90 10.54
CA VAL A 312 -16.22 -24.88 9.98
C VAL A 312 -16.52 -25.04 8.50
N ASN A 313 -15.49 -24.94 7.65
CA ASN A 313 -15.62 -24.99 6.19
C ASN A 313 -16.46 -26.21 5.75
N PRO A 314 -17.64 -26.03 5.12
CA PRO A 314 -18.54 -27.13 4.77
C PRO A 314 -17.98 -28.02 3.64
N TYR A 315 -17.04 -27.52 2.84
CA TYR A 315 -16.38 -28.28 1.77
C TYR A 315 -15.17 -29.09 2.27
N LEU A 316 -14.82 -28.97 3.55
CA LEU A 316 -13.63 -29.59 4.15
C LEU A 316 -13.64 -31.13 4.08
N SER A 317 -14.82 -31.76 4.03
CA SER A 317 -14.98 -33.20 3.77
C SER A 317 -14.69 -33.59 2.32
N GLN A 318 -15.15 -32.78 1.35
CA GLN A 318 -14.87 -32.96 -0.07
C GLN A 318 -13.39 -32.72 -0.37
N VAL A 319 -12.81 -31.66 0.21
CA VAL A 319 -11.38 -31.36 0.13
C VAL A 319 -10.54 -32.50 0.71
N LYS A 320 -10.90 -33.08 1.87
CA LYS A 320 -10.19 -34.25 2.42
C LYS A 320 -10.34 -35.50 1.53
N GLY A 321 -11.52 -35.73 0.95
CA GLY A 321 -11.75 -36.83 0.01
C GLY A 321 -10.94 -36.69 -1.28
N GLN A 322 -10.86 -35.47 -1.84
CA GLN A 322 -10.06 -35.15 -3.02
C GLN A 322 -8.56 -35.14 -2.72
N ALA A 323 -8.12 -34.68 -1.54
CA ALA A 323 -6.73 -34.77 -1.09
C ALA A 323 -6.24 -36.24 -0.99
N ALA A 324 -7.13 -37.17 -0.67
CA ALA A 324 -6.84 -38.61 -0.68
C ALA A 324 -6.77 -39.20 -2.10
N GLN A 325 -7.46 -38.60 -3.08
CA GLN A 325 -7.45 -39.04 -4.50
C GLN A 325 -6.36 -38.35 -5.35
N ALA A 326 -5.95 -37.12 -5.00
CA ALA A 326 -4.86 -36.37 -5.63
C ALA A 326 -3.44 -36.94 -5.31
N ALA A 327 -3.38 -38.22 -4.98
CA ALA A 327 -2.13 -38.94 -4.80
C ALA A 327 -1.46 -39.15 -6.18
N LYS A 328 -0.33 -38.45 -6.40
CA LYS A 328 0.58 -38.48 -7.58
C LYS A 328 0.43 -37.35 -8.61
N ALA A 329 0.21 -36.10 -8.19
CA ALA A 329 0.68 -34.94 -8.98
C ALA A 329 2.22 -34.79 -8.87
N SER A 330 2.97 -35.81 -9.32
CA SER A 330 4.44 -35.81 -9.28
C SER A 330 5.01 -35.15 -10.53
N GLY A 331 5.12 -33.82 -10.48
CA GLY A 331 5.71 -32.99 -11.52
C GLY A 331 4.66 -32.38 -12.45
N PHE A 332 4.28 -31.14 -12.17
CA PHE A 332 3.60 -30.29 -13.14
C PHE A 332 4.57 -29.97 -14.29
N ARG A 333 4.08 -29.94 -15.53
CA ARG A 333 4.83 -29.48 -16.70
C ARG A 333 4.10 -28.33 -17.38
N LEU A 334 4.87 -27.41 -17.99
CA LEU A 334 4.32 -26.36 -18.84
C LEU A 334 3.56 -27.02 -19.99
N THR A 335 2.23 -26.88 -19.99
CA THR A 335 1.35 -27.38 -21.06
C THR A 335 1.32 -26.37 -22.22
N SER A 336 1.38 -25.07 -21.88
CA SER A 336 1.13 -23.96 -22.82
C SER A 336 1.29 -22.60 -22.13
N SER A 337 1.61 -21.57 -22.91
CA SER A 337 1.55 -20.16 -22.53
C SER A 337 0.40 -19.42 -23.23
N LEU A 338 0.06 -18.23 -22.73
CA LEU A 338 -0.91 -17.29 -23.29
C LEU A 338 -0.43 -15.86 -23.05
N LYS A 339 -0.16 -15.08 -24.10
CA LYS A 339 0.10 -13.64 -23.97
C LYS A 339 -1.24 -12.93 -23.68
N ALA A 340 -1.46 -12.56 -22.42
CA ALA A 340 -2.74 -12.05 -21.95
C ALA A 340 -2.79 -10.51 -22.00
N HIS A 341 -1.66 -9.85 -21.70
CA HIS A 341 -1.52 -8.40 -21.66
C HIS A 341 -0.20 -7.96 -22.28
N GLU A 342 -0.10 -6.70 -22.70
CA GLU A 342 1.16 -6.15 -23.23
C GLU A 342 2.18 -5.93 -22.11
N LEU A 343 1.70 -5.42 -20.97
CA LEU A 343 2.42 -5.15 -19.72
C LEU A 343 2.31 -6.32 -18.71
N PRO A 344 3.05 -6.30 -17.58
CA PRO A 344 3.02 -7.33 -16.54
C PRO A 344 1.63 -7.79 -16.11
N VAL A 345 1.46 -9.10 -15.84
CA VAL A 345 0.27 -9.64 -15.18
C VAL A 345 0.54 -9.68 -13.67
N SER A 346 0.04 -8.69 -12.94
CA SER A 346 0.26 -8.52 -11.50
C SER A 346 -0.47 -9.57 -10.66
N CYS A 347 -1.70 -9.94 -11.04
CA CYS A 347 -2.54 -10.82 -10.24
C CYS A 347 -3.42 -11.76 -11.09
N LEU A 348 -3.60 -12.98 -10.58
CA LEU A 348 -4.51 -14.00 -11.09
C LEU A 348 -5.59 -14.33 -10.05
N ALA A 349 -6.84 -14.51 -10.51
CA ALA A 349 -7.92 -15.04 -9.67
C ALA A 349 -8.76 -16.06 -10.44
N LEU A 350 -9.17 -17.15 -9.78
CA LEU A 350 -10.09 -18.14 -10.35
C LEU A 350 -11.52 -17.95 -9.85
N HIS A 351 -12.48 -18.11 -10.74
CA HIS A 351 -13.90 -18.04 -10.41
C HIS A 351 -14.32 -19.25 -9.53
N PRO A 352 -15.00 -19.07 -8.39
CA PRO A 352 -15.20 -20.12 -7.37
C PRO A 352 -16.00 -21.35 -7.84
N ARG A 353 -16.86 -21.23 -8.87
CA ARG A 353 -17.73 -22.32 -9.36
C ARG A 353 -17.49 -22.76 -10.81
N LYS A 354 -16.60 -22.11 -11.56
CA LYS A 354 -16.46 -22.27 -13.03
C LYS A 354 -14.97 -22.26 -13.41
N GLN A 355 -14.63 -22.90 -14.53
CA GLN A 355 -13.27 -22.84 -15.10
C GLN A 355 -13.08 -21.50 -15.84
N ILE A 356 -12.97 -20.42 -15.07
CA ILE A 356 -12.75 -19.06 -15.55
C ILE A 356 -11.60 -18.46 -14.75
N LEU A 357 -10.64 -17.87 -15.45
CA LEU A 357 -9.49 -17.17 -14.88
C LEU A 357 -9.62 -15.68 -15.19
N VAL A 358 -9.38 -14.83 -14.20
CA VAL A 358 -9.20 -13.39 -14.39
C VAL A 358 -7.72 -13.06 -14.24
N THR A 359 -7.24 -12.23 -15.16
CA THR A 359 -5.91 -11.62 -15.16
C THR A 359 -6.08 -10.13 -14.88
N ALA A 360 -5.29 -9.59 -13.96
CA ALA A 360 -5.13 -8.16 -13.74
C ALA A 360 -3.71 -7.76 -14.14
N SER A 361 -3.55 -6.55 -14.69
CA SER A 361 -2.29 -6.11 -15.30
C SER A 361 -2.04 -4.62 -15.11
N ASP A 362 -0.78 -4.24 -15.30
CA ASP A 362 -0.33 -2.86 -15.31
C ASP A 362 -0.86 -2.07 -16.53
N ASP A 363 -1.43 -2.75 -17.54
CA ASP A 363 -2.19 -2.11 -18.63
C ASP A 363 -3.53 -1.49 -18.17
N ARG A 364 -3.81 -1.50 -16.86
CA ARG A 364 -5.02 -0.97 -16.19
C ARG A 364 -6.30 -1.75 -16.49
N LEU A 365 -6.18 -2.82 -17.28
CA LEU A 365 -7.29 -3.69 -17.65
C LEU A 365 -7.26 -4.96 -16.81
N TRP A 366 -8.45 -5.46 -16.50
CA TRP A 366 -8.62 -6.85 -16.13
C TRP A 366 -9.31 -7.59 -17.28
N LYS A 367 -8.87 -8.82 -17.56
CA LYS A 367 -9.40 -9.68 -18.63
C LYS A 367 -9.87 -11.00 -18.04
N MET A 368 -11.02 -11.46 -18.48
CA MET A 368 -11.63 -12.72 -18.07
C MET A 368 -11.52 -13.75 -19.19
N TRP A 369 -11.00 -14.93 -18.86
CA TRP A 369 -10.65 -15.99 -19.80
C TRP A 369 -11.43 -17.27 -19.50
N GLY A 370 -12.06 -17.86 -20.53
CA GLY A 370 -12.71 -19.16 -20.43
C GLY A 370 -11.71 -20.30 -20.57
N ILE A 371 -11.58 -21.16 -19.55
CA ILE A 371 -10.69 -22.33 -19.57
C ILE A 371 -11.54 -23.57 -19.93
N PRO A 372 -11.10 -24.43 -20.89
CA PRO A 372 -9.75 -24.52 -21.47
C PRO A 372 -9.52 -23.74 -22.78
N ASN A 373 -10.57 -23.17 -23.39
CA ASN A 373 -10.51 -22.59 -24.75
C ASN A 373 -9.60 -21.36 -24.89
N ARG A 374 -9.34 -20.63 -23.78
CA ARG A 374 -8.58 -19.35 -23.71
C ARG A 374 -9.23 -18.21 -24.49
N GLU A 375 -10.54 -18.26 -24.64
CA GLU A 375 -11.32 -17.16 -25.21
C GLU A 375 -11.51 -16.05 -24.17
N ILE A 376 -11.37 -14.79 -24.59
CA ILE A 376 -11.69 -13.64 -23.76
C ILE A 376 -13.22 -13.56 -23.65
N ILE A 377 -13.74 -13.66 -22.44
CA ILE A 377 -15.17 -13.54 -22.13
C ILE A 377 -15.55 -12.07 -21.93
N MET A 378 -14.71 -11.32 -21.22
CA MET A 378 -14.97 -9.95 -20.82
C MET A 378 -13.66 -9.22 -20.52
N THR A 379 -13.64 -7.91 -20.75
CA THR A 379 -12.54 -7.00 -20.38
C THR A 379 -13.14 -5.81 -19.64
N GLY A 380 -12.52 -5.37 -18.55
CA GLY A 380 -12.94 -4.17 -17.83
C GLY A 380 -11.86 -3.10 -17.83
N GLU A 381 -12.29 -1.85 -18.05
CA GLU A 381 -11.50 -0.62 -18.03
C GLU A 381 -12.18 0.38 -17.09
N GLY A 382 -11.39 1.21 -16.40
CA GLY A 382 -11.94 2.26 -15.51
C GLY A 382 -11.14 2.56 -14.24
N HIS A 383 -9.96 1.96 -14.09
CA HIS A 383 -8.92 2.41 -13.15
C HIS A 383 -8.01 3.43 -13.82
N ALA A 384 -7.50 4.39 -13.04
CA ALA A 384 -6.63 5.44 -13.57
C ALA A 384 -5.16 5.00 -13.66
N ASP A 385 -4.77 3.95 -12.93
CA ASP A 385 -3.41 3.43 -12.84
C ASP A 385 -3.35 1.89 -12.85
N TRP A 386 -2.15 1.31 -12.81
CA TRP A 386 -1.91 -0.15 -12.83
C TRP A 386 -2.75 -0.91 -11.80
N LEU A 387 -3.15 -2.15 -12.12
CA LEU A 387 -3.86 -3.02 -11.20
C LEU A 387 -2.87 -3.84 -10.37
N SER A 388 -3.12 -3.98 -9.07
CA SER A 388 -2.26 -4.71 -8.15
C SER A 388 -2.82 -6.09 -7.78
N GLY A 389 -4.14 -6.21 -7.67
CA GLY A 389 -4.80 -7.36 -7.09
C GLY A 389 -6.23 -7.52 -7.60
N CYS A 390 -6.69 -8.77 -7.65
CA CYS A 390 -8.07 -9.09 -8.00
C CYS A 390 -8.60 -10.25 -7.15
N CYS A 391 -9.90 -10.23 -6.85
CA CYS A 391 -10.57 -11.28 -6.09
C CYS A 391 -12.01 -11.48 -6.58
N PHE A 392 -12.49 -12.72 -6.61
CA PHE A 392 -13.89 -13.02 -6.94
C PHE A 392 -14.78 -13.01 -5.70
N HIS A 393 -16.00 -12.50 -5.85
CA HIS A 393 -17.07 -12.70 -4.89
C HIS A 393 -17.42 -14.19 -4.77
N PRO A 394 -17.76 -14.74 -3.59
CA PRO A 394 -18.01 -16.17 -3.40
C PRO A 394 -19.11 -16.77 -4.30
N ASP A 395 -20.12 -15.98 -4.69
CA ASP A 395 -21.11 -16.43 -5.68
C ASP A 395 -20.63 -16.45 -7.13
N GLY A 396 -19.55 -15.75 -7.45
CA GLY A 396 -18.95 -15.64 -8.78
C GLY A 396 -19.55 -14.54 -9.67
N GLY A 397 -20.57 -13.79 -9.22
CA GLY A 397 -21.21 -12.73 -10.00
C GLY A 397 -20.47 -11.38 -10.02
N LYS A 398 -19.49 -11.18 -9.14
CA LYS A 398 -18.76 -9.91 -8.98
C LYS A 398 -17.25 -10.13 -8.85
N LEU A 399 -16.48 -9.11 -9.22
CA LEU A 399 -15.03 -8.99 -9.05
C LEU A 399 -14.70 -7.77 -8.19
N ALA A 400 -13.68 -7.86 -7.35
CA ALA A 400 -13.04 -6.70 -6.75
C ALA A 400 -11.64 -6.56 -7.35
N THR A 401 -11.23 -5.33 -7.64
CA THR A 401 -9.88 -4.99 -8.13
C THR A 401 -9.29 -3.85 -7.29
N THR A 402 -7.98 -3.93 -7.06
CA THR A 402 -7.18 -2.88 -6.42
C THR A 402 -6.18 -2.30 -7.40
N SER A 403 -5.84 -1.02 -7.23
CA SER A 403 -4.97 -0.29 -8.16
C SER A 403 -4.03 0.68 -7.43
N GLY A 404 -2.98 1.10 -8.16
CA GLY A 404 -2.15 2.26 -7.84
C GLY A 404 -2.95 3.56 -7.64
N ASP A 405 -4.14 3.68 -8.25
CA ASP A 405 -5.03 4.85 -8.12
C ASP A 405 -5.70 5.03 -6.74
N THR A 406 -5.31 4.22 -5.76
CA THR A 406 -5.81 4.16 -4.37
C THR A 406 -7.24 3.64 -4.20
N ALA A 407 -7.98 3.43 -5.29
CA ALA A 407 -9.36 2.95 -5.24
C ALA A 407 -9.46 1.42 -5.24
N VAL A 408 -10.52 0.92 -4.62
CA VAL A 408 -10.96 -0.48 -4.75
C VAL A 408 -12.26 -0.49 -5.54
N LYS A 409 -12.27 -1.06 -6.76
CA LYS A 409 -13.48 -1.10 -7.60
C LYS A 409 -14.13 -2.47 -7.52
N VAL A 410 -15.46 -2.49 -7.53
CA VAL A 410 -16.27 -3.71 -7.55
C VAL A 410 -17.12 -3.73 -8.82
N TRP A 411 -16.87 -4.74 -9.65
CA TRP A 411 -17.49 -4.95 -10.95
C TRP A 411 -18.57 -6.02 -10.84
N ASP A 412 -19.67 -5.83 -11.57
CA ASP A 412 -20.75 -6.82 -11.65
C ASP A 412 -20.90 -7.32 -13.08
N PHE A 413 -20.64 -8.62 -13.29
CA PHE A 413 -20.63 -9.21 -14.62
C PHE A 413 -22.02 -9.28 -15.26
N SER A 414 -23.11 -9.13 -14.48
CA SER A 414 -24.46 -9.08 -15.02
C SER A 414 -24.78 -7.73 -15.67
N ARG A 415 -24.10 -6.66 -15.24
CA ARG A 415 -24.26 -5.29 -15.76
C ARG A 415 -23.13 -4.92 -16.73
N GLY A 416 -21.95 -5.55 -16.60
CA GLY A 416 -20.77 -5.26 -17.40
C GLY A 416 -20.03 -3.99 -16.99
N GLU A 417 -20.37 -3.42 -15.82
CA GLU A 417 -19.93 -2.10 -15.37
C GLU A 417 -19.33 -2.15 -13.95
N CYS A 418 -18.55 -1.11 -13.61
CA CYS A 418 -18.11 -0.85 -12.25
C CYS A 418 -19.31 -0.37 -11.42
N VAL A 419 -19.76 -1.18 -10.46
CA VAL A 419 -20.92 -0.85 -9.61
C VAL A 419 -20.53 0.01 -8.41
N LEU A 420 -19.35 -0.22 -7.82
CA LEU A 420 -18.85 0.55 -6.68
C LEU A 420 -17.40 0.96 -6.91
N THR A 421 -17.06 2.21 -6.61
CA THR A 421 -15.68 2.67 -6.42
C THR A 421 -15.53 3.04 -4.95
N LEU A 422 -14.69 2.29 -4.22
CA LEU A 422 -14.45 2.46 -2.79
C LEU A 422 -13.15 3.27 -2.62
N GLU A 423 -13.31 4.55 -2.33
CA GLU A 423 -12.22 5.51 -2.12
C GLU A 423 -11.96 5.70 -0.63
N GLY A 424 -10.69 5.94 -0.27
CA GLY A 424 -10.31 6.25 1.11
C GLY A 424 -9.05 5.56 1.62
N HIS A 425 -8.32 4.80 0.81
CA HIS A 425 -6.89 4.59 1.05
C HIS A 425 -6.11 5.87 0.69
N ALA A 426 -5.01 6.13 1.39
CA ALA A 426 -4.20 7.33 1.14
C ALA A 426 -3.11 7.11 0.07
N ARG A 427 -2.78 5.85 -0.23
CA ARG A 427 -1.74 5.44 -1.19
C ARG A 427 -2.19 4.18 -1.93
N ALA A 428 -1.43 3.77 -2.94
CA ALA A 428 -1.67 2.59 -3.77
C ALA A 428 -2.18 1.38 -2.96
N ALA A 429 -3.25 0.75 -3.42
CA ALA A 429 -3.76 -0.48 -2.82
C ALA A 429 -3.03 -1.68 -3.44
N TRP A 430 -2.55 -2.63 -2.64
CA TRP A 430 -1.74 -3.77 -3.10
C TRP A 430 -2.54 -5.05 -3.35
N GLY A 431 -3.64 -5.25 -2.63
CA GLY A 431 -4.41 -6.49 -2.75
C GLY A 431 -5.77 -6.40 -2.09
N CYS A 432 -6.65 -7.32 -2.49
CA CYS A 432 -8.01 -7.44 -1.95
C CYS A 432 -8.43 -8.90 -1.73
N SER A 433 -9.37 -9.09 -0.82
CA SER A 433 -9.97 -10.40 -0.51
C SER A 433 -11.45 -10.23 -0.15
N PHE A 434 -12.33 -11.02 -0.77
CA PHE A 434 -13.74 -11.10 -0.35
C PHE A 434 -13.91 -11.97 0.89
N HIS A 435 -14.80 -11.54 1.79
CA HIS A 435 -15.29 -12.41 2.84
C HIS A 435 -16.25 -13.46 2.26
N THR A 436 -16.27 -14.66 2.85
CA THR A 436 -17.07 -15.79 2.34
C THR A 436 -18.60 -15.63 2.42
N CYS A 437 -19.13 -14.63 3.14
CA CYS A 437 -20.56 -14.29 3.05
C CYS A 437 -20.90 -13.45 1.81
N GLY A 438 -19.91 -12.79 1.19
CA GLY A 438 -20.09 -11.90 0.04
C GLY A 438 -20.17 -10.42 0.39
N ASP A 439 -20.73 -10.07 1.55
CA ASP A 439 -21.07 -8.67 1.91
C ASP A 439 -19.86 -7.76 2.21
N PHE A 440 -18.69 -8.34 2.49
CA PHE A 440 -17.49 -7.59 2.89
C PHE A 440 -16.30 -7.83 1.97
N VAL A 441 -15.53 -6.77 1.72
CA VAL A 441 -14.23 -6.80 1.03
C VAL A 441 -13.17 -6.24 1.97
N ALA A 442 -12.02 -6.90 2.06
CA ALA A 442 -10.83 -6.35 2.69
C ALA A 442 -9.83 -5.91 1.62
N SER A 443 -9.14 -4.80 1.85
CA SER A 443 -8.04 -4.31 1.03
C SER A 443 -6.85 -3.89 1.89
N CYS A 444 -5.65 -3.97 1.32
CA CYS A 444 -4.41 -3.50 1.92
C CYS A 444 -3.72 -2.47 1.04
N SER A 445 -2.90 -1.59 1.63
CA SER A 445 -2.30 -0.45 0.95
C SER A 445 -0.89 -0.13 1.45
N LEU A 446 -0.17 0.63 0.63
CA LEU A 446 1.06 1.34 0.95
C LEU A 446 0.86 2.45 2.02
N ASP A 447 -0.38 2.73 2.46
CA ASP A 447 -0.69 3.62 3.59
C ASP A 447 -0.53 2.99 4.99
N ASN A 448 0.09 1.80 5.06
CA ASN A 448 0.33 0.99 6.26
C ASN A 448 -0.95 0.52 6.95
N THR A 449 -2.12 0.69 6.32
CA THR A 449 -3.41 0.22 6.83
C THR A 449 -4.00 -0.88 5.97
N SER A 450 -4.92 -1.64 6.57
CA SER A 450 -5.87 -2.47 5.82
C SER A 450 -7.28 -2.04 6.15
N LYS A 451 -8.16 -2.03 5.16
CA LYS A 451 -9.53 -1.53 5.30
C LYS A 451 -10.51 -2.65 5.02
N VAL A 452 -11.56 -2.73 5.84
CA VAL A 452 -12.70 -3.62 5.62
C VAL A 452 -13.88 -2.77 5.21
N TRP A 453 -14.39 -3.05 4.02
CA TRP A 453 -15.49 -2.36 3.35
C TRP A 453 -16.74 -3.21 3.43
N ASP A 454 -17.87 -2.55 3.63
CA ASP A 454 -19.21 -3.13 3.60
C ASP A 454 -19.86 -2.76 2.25
N LEU A 455 -20.23 -3.76 1.45
CA LEU A 455 -20.78 -3.55 0.12
C LEU A 455 -22.23 -3.06 0.13
N HIS A 456 -22.94 -3.19 1.26
CA HIS A 456 -24.33 -2.74 1.36
C HIS A 456 -24.45 -1.30 1.89
N SER A 457 -23.53 -0.88 2.77
CA SER A 457 -23.43 0.53 3.20
C SER A 457 -22.43 1.36 2.40
N GLU A 458 -21.67 0.75 1.48
CA GLU A 458 -20.70 1.37 0.57
C GLU A 458 -19.60 2.15 1.32
N ARG A 459 -19.26 1.69 2.53
CA ARG A 459 -18.42 2.43 3.49
C ARG A 459 -17.28 1.58 4.05
N CYS A 460 -16.19 2.25 4.41
CA CYS A 460 -15.15 1.66 5.23
C CYS A 460 -15.69 1.45 6.65
N ARG A 461 -15.84 0.19 7.06
CA ARG A 461 -16.36 -0.21 8.36
C ARG A 461 -15.28 -0.23 9.44
N CYS A 462 -14.11 -0.78 9.08
CA CYS A 462 -12.97 -0.94 9.99
C CYS A 462 -11.68 -0.54 9.26
N THR A 463 -10.88 0.35 9.88
CA THR A 463 -9.49 0.61 9.48
C THR A 463 -8.55 -0.12 10.44
N LEU A 464 -7.94 -1.21 9.97
CA LEU A 464 -6.93 -1.97 10.70
C LEU A 464 -5.61 -1.17 10.68
N ARG A 465 -5.18 -0.71 11.85
CA ARG A 465 -3.93 0.04 12.06
C ARG A 465 -3.08 -0.72 13.07
N GLY A 466 -1.81 -0.95 12.74
CA GLY A 466 -0.86 -1.63 13.64
C GLY A 466 0.40 -2.16 12.96
N HIS A 467 0.38 -2.30 11.64
CA HIS A 467 1.61 -2.46 10.86
C HIS A 467 2.42 -1.15 10.85
N VAL A 468 3.74 -1.28 10.84
CA VAL A 468 4.68 -0.13 10.84
C VAL A 468 4.96 0.36 9.42
N ASP A 469 4.87 -0.54 8.44
CA ASP A 469 5.23 -0.34 7.04
C ASP A 469 4.12 -0.87 6.10
N SER A 470 4.32 -0.83 4.78
CA SER A 470 3.32 -1.16 3.75
C SER A 470 2.67 -2.52 4.00
N VAL A 471 1.36 -2.64 3.76
CA VAL A 471 0.66 -3.92 3.84
C VAL A 471 0.48 -4.49 2.43
N ASN A 472 1.27 -5.52 2.13
CA ASN A 472 1.46 -6.05 0.78
C ASN A 472 0.40 -7.10 0.41
N SER A 473 -0.14 -7.85 1.38
CA SER A 473 -1.27 -8.74 1.12
C SER A 473 -2.28 -8.79 2.27
N VAL A 474 -3.54 -9.09 1.91
CA VAL A 474 -4.64 -9.33 2.83
C VAL A 474 -5.47 -10.53 2.36
N VAL A 475 -5.80 -11.45 3.26
CA VAL A 475 -6.57 -12.67 2.96
C VAL A 475 -7.56 -12.96 4.09
N PHE A 476 -8.84 -13.14 3.77
CA PHE A 476 -9.82 -13.70 4.70
C PHE A 476 -9.61 -15.20 4.89
N LEU A 477 -9.68 -15.67 6.14
CA LEU A 477 -9.74 -17.10 6.44
C LEU A 477 -11.14 -17.64 6.07
N PRO A 478 -11.25 -18.66 5.19
CA PRO A 478 -12.54 -19.13 4.69
C PRO A 478 -13.55 -19.50 5.79
N PHE A 479 -14.80 -19.05 5.63
CA PHE A 479 -15.93 -19.27 6.55
C PHE A 479 -15.77 -18.66 7.95
N SER A 480 -14.85 -17.70 8.11
CA SER A 480 -14.60 -17.00 9.37
C SER A 480 -14.36 -15.50 9.17
N ASN A 481 -14.61 -14.71 10.21
CA ASN A 481 -14.37 -13.27 10.23
C ASN A 481 -12.89 -12.91 10.47
N THR A 482 -11.97 -13.87 10.37
CA THR A 482 -10.55 -13.67 10.64
C THR A 482 -9.83 -13.18 9.38
N LEU A 483 -9.03 -12.13 9.51
CA LEU A 483 -8.17 -11.58 8.47
C LEU A 483 -6.70 -11.85 8.77
N LEU A 484 -5.92 -12.16 7.74
CA LEU A 484 -4.46 -12.18 7.77
C LEU A 484 -3.94 -11.04 6.90
N THR A 485 -2.97 -10.29 7.41
CA THR A 485 -2.21 -9.27 6.68
C THR A 485 -0.72 -9.60 6.70
N SER A 486 -0.01 -9.35 5.60
CA SER A 486 1.45 -9.39 5.53
C SER A 486 2.02 -8.01 5.20
N SER A 487 3.11 -7.62 5.86
CA SER A 487 3.70 -6.29 5.71
C SER A 487 5.20 -6.32 5.44
N ALA A 488 5.70 -5.25 4.81
CA ALA A 488 7.12 -4.95 4.70
C ALA A 488 7.81 -4.80 6.08
N ASP A 489 7.04 -4.59 7.17
CA ASP A 489 7.53 -4.55 8.55
C ASP A 489 8.01 -5.92 9.09
N LYS A 490 8.07 -6.94 8.23
CA LYS A 490 8.59 -8.30 8.48
C LYS A 490 7.68 -9.13 9.40
N THR A 491 6.46 -8.66 9.65
CA THR A 491 5.47 -9.38 10.45
C THR A 491 4.26 -9.80 9.61
N LEU A 492 3.54 -10.77 10.14
CA LEU A 492 2.18 -11.09 9.71
C LEU A 492 1.26 -10.78 10.88
N SER A 493 0.11 -10.15 10.65
CA SER A 493 -0.87 -9.90 11.72
C SER A 493 -2.21 -10.55 11.40
N LEU A 494 -2.84 -11.09 12.43
CA LEU A 494 -4.14 -11.76 12.39
C LEU A 494 -5.16 -10.92 13.16
N TRP A 495 -6.26 -10.57 12.50
CA TRP A 495 -7.24 -9.60 12.97
C TRP A 495 -8.65 -10.21 13.05
N ASP A 496 -9.46 -9.78 14.02
CA ASP A 496 -10.91 -10.01 14.03
C ASP A 496 -11.60 -8.87 13.26
N ALA A 497 -12.12 -9.15 12.06
CA ALA A 497 -12.76 -8.15 11.19
C ALA A 497 -13.98 -7.46 11.85
N ARG A 498 -14.63 -8.13 12.81
CA ARG A 498 -15.80 -7.59 13.55
C ARG A 498 -15.41 -6.51 14.55
N THR A 499 -14.23 -6.60 15.16
CA THR A 499 -13.75 -5.63 16.18
C THR A 499 -12.67 -4.70 15.66
N GLY A 500 -12.01 -5.05 14.55
CA GLY A 500 -10.86 -4.32 14.02
C GLY A 500 -9.59 -4.47 14.85
N LEU A 501 -9.58 -5.38 15.82
CA LEU A 501 -8.45 -5.60 16.73
C LEU A 501 -7.49 -6.66 16.19
N CYS A 502 -6.19 -6.42 16.36
CA CYS A 502 -5.17 -7.43 16.14
C CYS A 502 -5.28 -8.47 17.28
N ALA A 503 -5.49 -9.74 16.91
CA ALA A 503 -5.54 -10.85 17.84
C ALA A 503 -4.15 -11.45 18.08
N GLN A 504 -3.33 -11.57 17.03
CA GLN A 504 -2.00 -12.18 17.07
C GLN A 504 -1.08 -11.58 16.01
N THR A 505 0.21 -11.43 16.32
CA THR A 505 1.26 -11.05 15.36
C THR A 505 2.34 -12.12 15.33
N PHE A 506 2.66 -12.61 14.13
CA PHE A 506 3.70 -13.59 13.88
C PHE A 506 5.03 -12.88 13.61
N TYR A 507 6.03 -13.15 14.45
CA TYR A 507 7.38 -12.63 14.31
C TYR A 507 8.33 -13.72 13.83
N GLY A 508 9.24 -13.38 12.91
CA GLY A 508 10.37 -14.25 12.58
C GLY A 508 10.89 -14.18 11.14
N HIS A 509 10.27 -13.42 10.23
CA HIS A 509 10.90 -13.09 8.95
C HIS A 509 12.02 -12.07 9.15
N LEU A 510 12.98 -12.03 8.22
CA LEU A 510 14.16 -11.17 8.29
C LEU A 510 14.10 -10.02 7.28
N HIS A 511 13.28 -10.14 6.23
CA HIS A 511 13.04 -9.11 5.23
C HIS A 511 11.51 -8.88 5.04
N SER A 512 11.12 -8.20 3.96
CA SER A 512 9.73 -7.77 3.71
C SER A 512 8.83 -8.95 3.34
N CYS A 513 7.72 -9.14 4.08
CA CYS A 513 6.71 -10.14 3.72
C CYS A 513 5.87 -9.65 2.54
N ASN A 514 6.06 -10.25 1.36
CA ASN A 514 5.35 -9.85 0.15
C ASN A 514 3.92 -10.41 0.11
N HIS A 515 3.74 -11.70 0.46
CA HIS A 515 2.43 -12.34 0.47
C HIS A 515 2.31 -13.37 1.57
N ALA A 516 1.10 -13.52 2.12
CA ALA A 516 0.73 -14.62 2.99
C ALA A 516 -0.70 -15.10 2.73
N THR A 517 -0.93 -16.40 2.92
CA THR A 517 -2.21 -17.07 2.61
C THR A 517 -2.52 -18.21 3.58
N PHE A 518 -3.80 -18.55 3.71
CA PHE A 518 -4.29 -19.64 4.56
C PHE A 518 -4.46 -20.96 3.79
N ASN A 519 -4.25 -22.08 4.47
CA ASN A 519 -4.76 -23.38 4.03
C ASN A 519 -6.31 -23.38 4.08
N LEU A 520 -6.98 -24.14 3.21
CA LEU A 520 -8.46 -24.30 3.22
C LEU A 520 -9.03 -24.91 4.51
N MET A 521 -8.16 -25.51 5.34
CA MET A 521 -8.48 -26.01 6.68
C MET A 521 -8.43 -24.93 7.77
N GLY A 522 -7.74 -23.81 7.53
CA GLY A 522 -7.52 -22.72 8.48
C GLY A 522 -6.55 -23.00 9.64
N ASP A 523 -5.80 -24.09 9.57
CA ASP A 523 -4.85 -24.50 10.61
C ASP A 523 -3.44 -23.93 10.42
N THR A 524 -3.05 -23.73 9.16
CA THR A 524 -1.71 -23.30 8.75
C THR A 524 -1.76 -22.09 7.82
N VAL A 525 -0.73 -21.26 7.94
CA VAL A 525 -0.47 -20.09 7.09
C VAL A 525 0.86 -20.29 6.39
N VAL A 526 0.93 -19.92 5.11
CA VAL A 526 2.18 -19.77 4.35
C VAL A 526 2.45 -18.30 4.14
N SER A 527 3.73 -17.94 4.07
CA SER A 527 4.20 -16.59 3.77
C SER A 527 5.53 -16.65 3.02
N CYS A 528 5.73 -15.70 2.10
CA CYS A 528 6.99 -15.51 1.38
C CYS A 528 7.65 -14.16 1.71
N ASP A 529 8.97 -14.20 1.81
CA ASP A 529 9.84 -13.07 2.09
C ASP A 529 10.49 -12.53 0.80
N SER A 530 10.93 -11.27 0.82
CA SER A 530 11.61 -10.60 -0.31
C SER A 530 12.99 -11.17 -0.64
N TYR A 531 13.46 -12.17 0.11
CA TYR A 531 14.70 -12.93 -0.14
C TYR A 531 14.42 -14.41 -0.46
N GLY A 532 13.19 -14.78 -0.82
CA GLY A 532 12.81 -16.13 -1.23
C GLY A 532 12.67 -17.14 -0.08
N VAL A 533 12.73 -16.68 1.17
CA VAL A 533 12.44 -17.51 2.35
C VAL A 533 10.92 -17.70 2.47
N VAL A 534 10.49 -18.96 2.57
CA VAL A 534 9.09 -19.33 2.74
C VAL A 534 8.90 -19.95 4.10
N LYS A 535 7.97 -19.40 4.90
CA LYS A 535 7.65 -19.89 6.24
C LYS A 535 6.23 -20.39 6.34
N LEU A 536 6.09 -21.54 6.98
CA LEU A 536 4.81 -22.14 7.34
C LEU A 536 4.58 -21.98 8.85
N TRP A 537 3.42 -21.46 9.22
CA TRP A 537 3.06 -21.12 10.60
C TRP A 537 1.84 -21.93 11.05
N ASP A 538 1.82 -22.35 12.33
CA ASP A 538 0.62 -22.90 12.98
C ASP A 538 -0.15 -21.75 13.62
N VAL A 539 -1.38 -21.52 13.14
CA VAL A 539 -2.24 -20.40 13.58
C VAL A 539 -2.51 -20.46 15.09
N ARG A 540 -2.59 -21.66 15.68
CA ARG A 540 -2.90 -21.81 17.12
C ARG A 540 -1.69 -21.61 18.02
N LYS A 541 -0.47 -21.85 17.50
CA LYS A 541 0.78 -21.73 18.26
C LYS A 541 1.50 -20.40 18.07
N VAL A 542 1.16 -19.64 17.02
CA VAL A 542 1.85 -18.40 16.62
C VAL A 542 3.36 -18.64 16.42
N ALA A 543 3.71 -19.79 15.84
CA ALA A 543 5.08 -20.25 15.70
C ALA A 543 5.35 -20.74 14.27
N ALA A 544 6.54 -20.43 13.76
CA ALA A 544 7.03 -20.99 12.50
C ALA A 544 7.32 -22.48 12.70
N MET A 545 6.54 -23.32 12.01
CA MET A 545 6.69 -24.78 11.99
C MET A 545 7.79 -25.21 11.01
N LEU A 546 7.94 -24.47 9.91
CA LEU A 546 8.87 -24.77 8.83
C LEU A 546 9.42 -23.46 8.25
N SER A 547 10.70 -23.45 7.90
CA SER A 547 11.36 -22.36 7.19
C SER A 547 12.19 -22.98 6.08
N ILE A 548 11.77 -22.76 4.83
CA ILE A 548 12.45 -23.24 3.64
C ILE A 548 13.04 -22.03 2.92
N ASP A 549 14.35 -22.07 2.67
CA ASP A 549 14.98 -21.15 1.72
C ASP A 549 14.75 -21.69 0.30
N THR A 550 14.13 -20.88 -0.56
CA THR A 550 13.85 -21.26 -1.96
C THR A 550 14.83 -20.60 -2.96
N GLY A 551 15.89 -19.96 -2.47
CA GLY A 551 16.91 -19.25 -3.26
C GLY A 551 16.77 -17.73 -3.18
N PRO A 552 17.81 -16.98 -3.61
CA PRO A 552 18.06 -15.59 -3.20
C PRO A 552 17.16 -14.52 -3.84
N HIS A 553 16.08 -14.92 -4.51
CA HIS A 553 15.20 -14.03 -5.26
C HIS A 553 13.85 -13.85 -4.53
N PRO A 554 13.23 -12.66 -4.57
CA PRO A 554 11.95 -12.41 -3.94
C PRO A 554 10.88 -13.45 -4.30
N GLY A 555 10.14 -13.91 -3.28
CA GLY A 555 8.87 -14.61 -3.49
C GLY A 555 7.74 -13.58 -3.57
N ASN A 556 7.06 -13.48 -4.70
CA ASN A 556 6.08 -12.43 -4.98
C ASN A 556 4.68 -12.80 -4.49
N GLN A 557 4.20 -14.01 -4.81
CA GLN A 557 2.94 -14.57 -4.31
C GLN A 557 3.09 -16.03 -3.88
N THR A 558 2.26 -16.47 -2.93
CA THR A 558 2.13 -17.87 -2.53
C THR A 558 0.70 -18.37 -2.59
N ALA A 559 0.53 -19.65 -2.98
CA ALA A 559 -0.75 -20.32 -3.02
C ALA A 559 -0.65 -21.75 -2.46
N PHE A 560 -1.66 -22.18 -1.70
CA PHE A 560 -1.82 -23.58 -1.32
C PHE A 560 -2.51 -24.37 -2.43
N SER A 561 -2.11 -25.63 -2.60
CA SER A 561 -2.95 -26.61 -3.30
C SER A 561 -4.26 -26.80 -2.52
N PRO A 562 -5.40 -27.13 -3.17
CA PRO A 562 -6.64 -27.41 -2.45
C PRO A 562 -6.50 -28.53 -1.41
N SER A 563 -5.60 -29.49 -1.65
CA SER A 563 -5.27 -30.56 -0.71
C SER A 563 -4.50 -30.11 0.54
N GLY A 564 -3.97 -28.89 0.58
CA GLY A 564 -3.14 -28.37 1.68
C GLY A 564 -1.76 -29.04 1.81
N ARG A 565 -1.36 -29.87 0.84
CA ARG A 565 -0.11 -30.64 0.86
C ARG A 565 1.03 -29.95 0.12
N THR A 566 0.73 -29.22 -0.95
CA THR A 566 1.71 -28.57 -1.81
C THR A 566 1.50 -27.07 -1.77
N VAL A 567 2.60 -26.32 -1.82
CA VAL A 567 2.61 -24.86 -1.85
C VAL A 567 3.31 -24.42 -3.13
N ALA A 568 2.71 -23.49 -3.87
CA ALA A 568 3.34 -22.82 -4.99
C ALA A 568 3.81 -21.43 -4.56
N VAL A 569 4.98 -21.04 -5.05
CA VAL A 569 5.63 -19.75 -4.80
C VAL A 569 6.00 -19.15 -6.15
N ALA A 570 5.42 -18.01 -6.50
CA ALA A 570 5.86 -17.20 -7.62
C ALA A 570 7.18 -16.50 -7.23
N SER A 571 8.22 -16.63 -8.05
CA SER A 571 9.56 -16.16 -7.73
C SER A 571 10.08 -15.20 -8.81
N ASN A 572 10.84 -14.20 -8.38
CA ASN A 572 11.36 -13.15 -9.26
C ASN A 572 12.49 -13.60 -10.22
N ASP A 573 12.80 -14.90 -10.24
CA ASP A 573 13.76 -15.55 -11.14
C ASP A 573 13.10 -16.22 -12.35
N GLY A 574 11.84 -15.89 -12.65
CA GLY A 574 11.06 -16.48 -13.75
C GLY A 574 10.62 -17.94 -13.50
N SER A 575 10.80 -18.44 -12.28
CA SER A 575 10.37 -19.78 -11.88
C SER A 575 9.17 -19.77 -10.93
N VAL A 576 8.39 -20.85 -10.97
CA VAL A 576 7.41 -21.17 -9.93
C VAL A 576 7.96 -22.31 -9.09
N LYS A 577 8.15 -22.08 -7.80
CA LYS A 577 8.72 -23.08 -6.89
C LYS A 577 7.60 -23.82 -6.18
N LEU A 578 7.57 -25.13 -6.33
CA LEU A 578 6.60 -26.04 -5.72
C LEU A 578 7.24 -26.77 -4.54
N LEU A 579 6.64 -26.62 -3.35
CA LEU A 579 7.11 -27.20 -2.10
C LEU A 579 6.11 -28.28 -1.65
N ASP A 580 6.54 -29.54 -1.53
CA ASP A 580 5.74 -30.60 -0.88
C ASP A 580 5.97 -30.57 0.63
N LEU A 581 4.96 -30.19 1.41
CA LEU A 581 5.07 -29.99 2.86
C LEU A 581 5.37 -31.30 3.62
N ALA A 582 5.06 -32.45 3.04
CA ALA A 582 5.34 -33.75 3.66
C ALA A 582 6.82 -34.17 3.56
N SER A 583 7.50 -33.79 2.48
CA SER A 583 8.91 -34.15 2.21
C SER A 583 9.88 -32.98 2.34
N SER A 584 9.38 -31.75 2.44
CA SER A 584 10.14 -30.49 2.34
C SER A 584 10.98 -30.37 1.06
N GLN A 585 10.63 -31.12 0.00
CA GLN A 585 11.29 -31.01 -1.29
C GLN A 585 10.77 -29.79 -2.06
N VAL A 586 11.71 -29.05 -2.65
CA VAL A 586 11.45 -27.92 -3.55
C VAL A 586 11.69 -28.39 -4.98
N THR A 587 10.69 -28.24 -5.85
CA THR A 587 10.84 -28.42 -7.30
C THR A 587 10.60 -27.10 -8.01
N SER A 588 11.41 -26.78 -9.02
CA SER A 588 11.31 -25.51 -9.76
C SER A 588 10.70 -25.75 -11.13
N LEU A 589 9.65 -24.98 -11.44
CA LEU A 589 9.01 -24.91 -12.74
C LEU A 589 9.52 -23.67 -13.48
N VAL A 590 10.43 -23.88 -14.43
CA VAL A 590 11.00 -22.81 -15.26
C VAL A 590 10.20 -22.70 -16.56
N GLY A 591 9.89 -21.47 -17.00
CA GLY A 591 9.22 -21.26 -18.27
C GLY A 591 8.77 -19.82 -18.59
N HIS A 592 8.68 -18.93 -17.60
CA HIS A 592 8.51 -17.49 -17.86
C HIS A 592 9.84 -16.87 -18.30
N GLU A 593 9.79 -15.82 -19.13
CA GLU A 593 11.00 -15.12 -19.59
C GLU A 593 11.50 -14.09 -18.57
N ASP A 594 10.59 -13.59 -17.72
CA ASP A 594 10.83 -12.61 -16.67
C ASP A 594 10.14 -13.05 -15.35
N ALA A 595 10.31 -12.27 -14.28
CA ALA A 595 9.78 -12.51 -12.94
C ALA A 595 8.32 -12.99 -12.92
N VAL A 596 8.02 -14.01 -12.11
CA VAL A 596 6.64 -14.45 -11.89
C VAL A 596 6.04 -13.61 -10.75
N GLN A 597 4.94 -12.92 -11.02
CA GLN A 597 4.24 -12.12 -10.01
C GLN A 597 3.20 -12.94 -9.27
N SER A 598 2.39 -13.70 -10.00
CA SER A 598 1.18 -14.34 -9.45
C SER A 598 1.12 -15.84 -9.72
N VAL A 599 0.51 -16.59 -8.80
CA VAL A 599 0.32 -18.04 -8.92
C VAL A 599 -0.96 -18.51 -8.24
N VAL A 600 -1.75 -19.37 -8.91
CA VAL A 600 -3.02 -19.91 -8.42
C VAL A 600 -3.22 -21.37 -8.86
N PHE A 601 -3.64 -22.24 -7.94
CA PHE A 601 -4.06 -23.62 -8.24
C PHE A 601 -5.53 -23.69 -8.68
N SER A 602 -5.86 -24.61 -9.59
CA SER A 602 -7.26 -24.95 -9.89
C SER A 602 -7.96 -25.60 -8.69
N HIS A 603 -9.31 -25.54 -8.67
CA HIS A 603 -10.14 -26.08 -7.57
C HIS A 603 -9.89 -27.55 -7.20
N ARG A 604 -9.37 -28.34 -8.13
CA ARG A 604 -9.01 -29.76 -7.91
C ARG A 604 -7.51 -29.98 -7.67
N GLY A 605 -6.67 -28.97 -7.89
CA GLY A 605 -5.21 -29.10 -7.88
C GLY A 605 -4.63 -29.80 -9.12
N GLU A 606 -5.46 -30.08 -10.14
CA GLU A 606 -5.06 -30.71 -11.42
C GLU A 606 -4.28 -29.75 -12.33
N TYR A 607 -4.41 -28.45 -12.11
CA TYR A 607 -3.73 -27.41 -12.91
C TYR A 607 -3.19 -26.32 -11.99
N LEU A 608 -2.11 -25.69 -12.44
CA LEU A 608 -1.52 -24.49 -11.87
C LEU A 608 -1.51 -23.41 -12.95
N PHE A 609 -1.76 -22.17 -12.56
CA PHE A 609 -1.66 -21.00 -13.42
C PHE A 609 -0.66 -20.02 -12.81
N SER A 610 0.23 -19.43 -13.62
CA SER A 610 1.13 -18.39 -13.16
C SER A 610 1.26 -17.24 -14.15
N GLY A 611 1.28 -16.01 -13.63
CA GLY A 611 1.36 -14.77 -14.40
C GLY A 611 2.74 -14.12 -14.28
N GLY A 612 3.34 -13.76 -15.42
CA GLY A 612 4.67 -13.17 -15.52
C GLY A 612 4.66 -11.66 -15.73
N SER A 613 5.79 -11.03 -15.39
CA SER A 613 6.12 -9.66 -15.83
C SER A 613 6.21 -9.53 -17.35
N ASP A 614 6.46 -10.64 -18.05
CA ASP A 614 6.42 -10.74 -19.52
C ASP A 614 5.00 -10.59 -20.12
N GLY A 615 3.98 -10.36 -19.29
CA GLY A 615 2.57 -10.21 -19.69
C GLY A 615 1.91 -11.53 -20.13
N THR A 616 2.56 -12.66 -19.89
CA THR A 616 2.06 -13.99 -20.22
C THR A 616 1.47 -14.72 -19.00
N VAL A 617 0.60 -15.68 -19.29
CA VAL A 617 0.05 -16.62 -18.32
C VAL A 617 0.38 -18.03 -18.75
N HIS A 618 1.09 -18.75 -17.88
CA HIS A 618 1.48 -20.14 -18.11
C HIS A 618 0.54 -21.10 -17.41
N PHE A 619 0.22 -22.17 -18.13
CA PHE A 619 -0.66 -23.24 -17.69
C PHE A 619 0.20 -24.47 -17.47
N TRP A 620 0.16 -25.02 -16.26
CA TRP A 620 0.90 -26.22 -15.88
C TRP A 620 -0.07 -27.33 -15.49
N SER A 621 0.25 -28.56 -15.88
CA SER A 621 -0.53 -29.80 -15.66
C SER A 621 0.40 -30.95 -15.30
#